data_AF-A0AAT9HLH3-F1
#
_entry.id   AF-A0AAT9HLH3-F1
#
_cell.length_a   1.000
_cell.length_b   1.000
_cell.length_c   1.000
_cell.angle_alpha   90.00
_cell.angle_beta   90.00
_cell.angle_gamma   90.00
#
_symmetry.space_group_name_H-M   'P 1'
#
loop_
_entity.id
_entity.type
_entity.pdbx_description
1 polymer ?
#
loop_
_entity_poly.entity_id
_entity_poly.type
_entity_poly.pdbx_seq_one_letter_code
_entity_poly.pdbx_strand_id
1 'polypeptide(L)'
;MKRSTAAPGPVPYITSRVGEYGVLETELTLVRNAFGAVRLAYHDETPDDRGPRGELWARYSQSLDVSGRPTGKPRWRLVNPTRQREAMERLRCQVGFCPAETARGYVFLAGAAEELSRRSNEPVRTAQPPVCLKHVRPALEHCPHLRKGHVAYLVRATSVWGVIGSRYRLTATGLEPLPVEDGDAPVPYGHPQLGWFLASQLVRELRDYEAVDLNDLESAAQTTDRRRRPPVDSPPAPEPLRTVHHETAPLTMPRTENVRHGDGEGEGEADLGSGRREADSMSVFEATGKMPYDFSPARLRCMELAEELSAQDLPAT
;
A
#
# COMPACT_ATOMS: atom_id res chain seq x y z
N MET A 1 11.30 36.33 6.18
CA MET A 1 10.31 35.47 6.87
C MET A 1 10.85 34.06 6.90
N LYS A 2 11.22 33.54 8.07
CA LYS A 2 11.74 32.17 8.23
C LYS A 2 10.55 31.21 8.00
N ARG A 3 10.65 30.36 6.97
CA ARG A 3 9.70 29.24 6.80
C ARG A 3 9.81 28.39 8.05
N SER A 4 8.75 28.35 8.85
CA SER A 4 8.63 27.34 9.91
C SER A 4 8.70 25.99 9.21
N THR A 5 9.73 25.20 9.51
CA THR A 5 9.83 23.80 9.09
C THR A 5 8.75 23.04 9.84
N ALA A 6 7.54 23.03 9.29
CA ALA A 6 6.48 22.14 9.75
C ALA A 6 7.04 20.72 9.74
N ALA A 7 6.77 19.96 10.81
CA ALA A 7 7.12 18.55 10.85
C ALA A 7 6.59 17.87 9.59
N PRO A 8 7.37 16.98 8.94
CA PRO A 8 6.89 16.29 7.76
C PRO A 8 5.61 15.54 8.12
N GLY A 9 4.56 15.74 7.33
CA GLY A 9 3.27 15.10 7.54
C GLY A 9 3.35 13.57 7.56
N PRO A 10 2.28 12.91 8.04
CA PRO A 10 2.27 11.46 8.13
C PRO A 10 2.44 10.85 6.74
N VAL A 11 3.44 9.98 6.59
CA VAL A 11 3.59 9.16 5.39
C VAL A 11 2.50 8.08 5.41
N PRO A 12 1.68 7.92 4.35
CA PRO A 12 0.68 6.88 4.35
C PRO A 12 1.29 5.48 4.51
N TYR A 13 0.63 4.63 5.28
CA TYR A 13 1.01 3.24 5.50
C TYR A 13 1.15 2.48 4.18
N ILE A 14 0.24 2.72 3.23
CA ILE A 14 0.25 2.05 1.93
C ILE A 14 1.39 2.51 1.01
N THR A 15 2.14 3.56 1.34
CA THR A 15 3.23 4.06 0.50
C THR A 15 4.40 3.07 0.48
N SER A 16 4.90 2.75 -0.71
CA SER A 16 6.08 1.90 -0.88
C SER A 16 7.34 2.56 -0.30
N ARG A 17 8.29 1.73 0.10
CA ARG A 17 9.53 2.17 0.73
C ARG A 17 10.75 1.78 -0.10
N VAL A 18 11.84 2.51 0.06
CA VAL A 18 13.16 2.05 -0.39
C VAL A 18 13.50 0.78 0.38
N GLY A 19 13.95 -0.26 -0.32
CA GLY A 19 14.13 -1.61 0.24
C GLY A 19 12.96 -2.56 -0.05
N GLU A 20 11.87 -2.04 -0.62
CA GLU A 20 10.75 -2.85 -1.09
C GLU A 20 10.77 -3.03 -2.61
N TYR A 21 10.56 -4.26 -3.05
CA TYR A 21 10.71 -4.68 -4.44
C TYR A 21 9.60 -5.66 -4.82
N GLY A 22 9.14 -5.54 -6.07
CA GLY A 22 8.31 -6.57 -6.70
C GLY A 22 9.17 -7.72 -7.19
N VAL A 23 8.56 -8.89 -7.36
CA VAL A 23 9.20 -10.03 -8.04
C VAL A 23 9.47 -9.73 -9.51
N LEU A 24 10.36 -10.47 -10.17
CA LEU A 24 10.69 -10.27 -11.58
C LEU A 24 9.63 -10.88 -12.50
N GLU A 25 9.54 -10.40 -13.75
CA GLU A 25 8.57 -10.94 -14.73
C GLU A 25 8.91 -12.38 -15.12
N THR A 26 10.19 -12.72 -15.05
CA THR A 26 10.72 -14.08 -15.25
C THR A 26 10.20 -15.09 -14.22
N GLU A 27 9.61 -14.63 -13.11
CA GLU A 27 8.96 -15.50 -12.13
C GLU A 27 7.53 -15.88 -12.55
N LEU A 28 6.96 -15.19 -13.54
CA LEU A 28 5.63 -15.44 -14.05
C LEU A 28 5.64 -16.55 -15.10
N THR A 29 4.58 -17.35 -15.08
CA THR A 29 4.36 -18.44 -16.03
C THR A 29 2.89 -18.58 -16.38
N LEU A 30 2.58 -19.49 -17.30
CA LEU A 30 1.22 -19.87 -17.65
C LEU A 30 0.95 -21.31 -17.20
N VAL A 31 -0.11 -21.49 -16.43
CA VAL A 31 -0.62 -22.80 -16.04
C VAL A 31 -1.97 -23.05 -16.69
N ARG A 32 -2.21 -24.31 -17.07
CA ARG A 32 -3.52 -24.75 -17.56
C ARG A 32 -4.25 -25.46 -16.43
N ASN A 33 -5.48 -25.05 -16.14
CA ASN A 33 -6.31 -25.74 -15.16
C ASN A 33 -6.90 -27.04 -15.75
N ALA A 34 -7.54 -27.85 -14.91
CA ALA A 34 -8.14 -29.13 -15.31
C ALA A 34 -9.21 -29.00 -16.41
N PHE A 35 -9.81 -27.82 -16.57
CA PHE A 35 -10.82 -27.52 -17.61
C PHE A 35 -10.21 -26.96 -18.89
N GLY A 36 -8.88 -26.95 -19.01
CA GLY A 36 -8.16 -26.47 -20.18
C GLY A 36 -8.01 -24.94 -20.25
N ALA A 37 -8.49 -24.17 -19.27
CA ALA A 37 -8.31 -22.73 -19.24
C ALA A 37 -6.87 -22.38 -18.82
N VAL A 38 -6.24 -21.48 -19.57
CA VAL A 38 -4.89 -20.97 -19.30
C VAL A 38 -4.98 -19.73 -18.42
N ARG A 39 -4.14 -19.66 -17.40
CA ARG A 39 -4.01 -18.51 -16.51
C ARG A 39 -2.55 -18.20 -16.16
N LEU A 40 -2.29 -16.94 -15.91
CA LEU A 40 -1.07 -16.41 -15.30
C LEU A 40 -0.88 -17.00 -13.90
N ALA A 41 0.35 -17.35 -13.57
CA ALA A 41 0.79 -17.96 -12.31
C ALA A 41 2.22 -17.52 -11.98
N TYR A 42 2.66 -17.77 -10.75
CA TYR A 42 4.09 -17.83 -10.44
C TYR A 42 4.63 -19.25 -10.65
N HIS A 43 5.92 -19.36 -10.97
CA HIS A 43 6.58 -20.67 -11.06
C HIS A 43 6.47 -21.47 -9.75
N ASP A 44 6.56 -20.78 -8.62
CA ASP A 44 6.42 -21.27 -7.25
C ASP A 44 5.09 -20.79 -6.61
N GLU A 45 4.00 -20.73 -7.39
CA GLU A 45 2.70 -20.26 -6.89
C GLU A 45 2.27 -20.99 -5.62
N THR A 46 1.89 -20.21 -4.61
CA THR A 46 1.29 -20.64 -3.36
C THR A 46 -0.17 -20.18 -3.29
N PRO A 47 -1.01 -20.77 -2.43
CA PRO A 47 -2.38 -20.30 -2.24
C PRO A 47 -2.49 -18.82 -1.85
N ASP A 48 -1.50 -18.26 -1.16
CA ASP A 48 -1.49 -16.85 -0.70
C ASP A 48 -1.31 -15.83 -1.84
N ASP A 49 -0.77 -16.28 -2.98
CA ASP A 49 -0.64 -15.46 -4.19
C ASP A 49 -1.99 -15.20 -4.87
N ARG A 50 -3.02 -15.92 -4.45
CA ARG A 50 -4.36 -15.79 -5.00
C ARG A 50 -5.26 -14.98 -4.07
N GLY A 51 -6.05 -14.10 -4.68
CA GLY A 51 -7.14 -13.47 -3.98
C GLY A 51 -8.33 -14.43 -3.80
N PRO A 52 -9.32 -14.06 -2.98
CA PRO A 52 -10.50 -14.90 -2.73
C PRO A 52 -11.31 -15.23 -3.99
N ARG A 53 -11.09 -14.50 -5.10
CA ARG A 53 -11.79 -14.67 -6.38
C ARG A 53 -10.88 -15.31 -7.45
N GLY A 54 -9.70 -15.83 -7.06
CA GLY A 54 -8.78 -16.60 -7.90
C GLY A 54 -7.85 -15.77 -8.78
N GLU A 55 -7.86 -14.44 -8.66
CA GLU A 55 -6.93 -13.54 -9.32
C GLU A 55 -5.51 -13.67 -8.75
N LEU A 56 -4.49 -13.56 -9.60
CA LEU A 56 -3.10 -13.55 -9.16
C LEU A 56 -2.74 -12.16 -8.64
N TRP A 57 -2.10 -12.09 -7.48
CA TRP A 57 -1.64 -10.84 -6.88
C TRP A 57 -0.14 -10.66 -7.04
N ALA A 58 0.26 -9.44 -7.37
CA ALA A 58 1.65 -9.03 -7.44
C ALA A 58 2.32 -9.21 -6.07
N ARG A 59 3.34 -10.08 -6.02
CA ARG A 59 4.21 -10.21 -4.86
C ARG A 59 5.06 -8.96 -4.72
N TYR A 60 5.10 -8.43 -3.50
CA TYR A 60 5.89 -7.26 -3.16
C TYR A 60 6.45 -7.39 -1.76
N SER A 61 7.76 -7.19 -1.60
CA SER A 61 8.38 -7.25 -0.28
C SER A 61 7.92 -6.10 0.60
N GLN A 62 7.97 -6.31 1.91
CA GLN A 62 7.59 -5.30 2.91
C GLN A 62 8.74 -5.07 3.87
N SER A 63 9.13 -3.82 4.06
CA SER A 63 10.10 -3.43 5.08
C SER A 63 9.34 -2.93 6.30
N LEU A 64 9.18 -3.77 7.32
CA LEU A 64 8.42 -3.45 8.54
C LEU A 64 9.32 -3.48 9.79
N ASP A 65 9.05 -2.61 10.75
CA ASP A 65 9.65 -2.69 12.09
C ASP A 65 8.93 -3.72 12.99
N VAL A 66 9.43 -3.89 14.21
CA VAL A 66 8.85 -4.81 15.21
C VAL A 66 7.40 -4.49 15.60
N SER A 67 6.95 -3.26 15.33
CA SER A 67 5.57 -2.82 15.56
C SER A 67 4.68 -2.95 14.32
N GLY A 68 5.21 -3.51 13.23
CA GLY A 68 4.53 -3.68 11.95
C GLY A 68 4.42 -2.38 11.14
N ARG A 69 5.23 -1.36 11.43
CA ARG A 69 5.21 -0.09 10.66
C ARG A 69 6.22 -0.09 9.52
N PRO A 70 5.87 0.49 8.35
CA PRO A 70 6.80 0.57 7.23
C PRO A 70 8.05 1.39 7.57
N THR A 71 9.21 0.82 7.28
CA THR A 71 10.53 1.44 7.46
C THR A 71 11.15 1.83 6.12
N GLY A 72 12.22 2.63 6.15
CA GLY A 72 12.87 3.12 4.93
C GLY A 72 12.24 4.40 4.35
N LYS A 73 12.99 5.02 3.43
CA LYS A 73 12.57 6.29 2.80
C LYS A 73 11.30 6.05 1.95
N PRO A 74 10.27 6.90 2.06
CA PRO A 74 9.08 6.77 1.22
C PRO A 74 9.42 6.98 -0.25
N ARG A 75 8.93 6.07 -1.08
CA ARG A 75 8.83 6.26 -2.54
C ARG A 75 7.46 6.86 -2.82
N TRP A 76 7.37 8.18 -2.65
CA TRP A 76 6.16 8.93 -2.92
C TRP A 76 5.61 8.58 -4.31
N ARG A 77 4.28 8.53 -4.43
CA ARG A 77 3.53 8.10 -5.63
C ARG A 77 3.50 6.59 -5.89
N LEU A 78 4.29 5.78 -5.18
CA LEU A 78 4.21 4.32 -5.27
C LEU A 78 3.38 3.74 -4.13
N VAL A 79 2.51 2.82 -4.48
CA VAL A 79 1.66 2.06 -3.55
C VAL A 79 2.25 0.66 -3.41
N ASN A 80 2.35 0.18 -2.17
CA ASN A 80 2.73 -1.20 -1.90
C ASN A 80 1.47 -2.08 -2.07
N PRO A 81 1.44 -3.00 -3.06
CA PRO A 81 0.24 -3.80 -3.38
C PRO A 81 -0.30 -4.56 -2.17
N THR A 82 0.58 -5.20 -1.41
CA THR A 82 0.21 -5.99 -0.24
C THR A 82 -0.46 -5.12 0.83
N ARG A 83 0.15 -3.98 1.18
CA ARG A 83 -0.44 -3.06 2.17
C ARG A 83 -1.73 -2.40 1.71
N GLN A 84 -1.84 -2.07 0.42
CA GLN A 84 -3.07 -1.52 -0.13
C GLN A 84 -4.21 -2.53 -0.06
N ARG A 85 -3.94 -3.78 -0.48
CA ARG A 85 -4.90 -4.88 -0.40
C ARG A 85 -5.34 -5.10 1.03
N GLU A 86 -4.40 -5.22 1.97
CA GLU A 86 -4.72 -5.39 3.39
C GLU A 86 -5.57 -4.24 3.96
N ALA A 87 -5.25 -2.99 3.61
CA ALA A 87 -6.01 -1.83 4.06
C ALA A 87 -7.44 -1.83 3.50
N MET A 88 -7.62 -2.26 2.25
CA MET A 88 -8.93 -2.34 1.60
C MET A 88 -9.78 -3.53 2.07
N GLU A 89 -9.18 -4.70 2.24
CA GLU A 89 -9.86 -5.90 2.73
C GLU A 89 -10.35 -5.70 4.17
N ARG A 90 -9.51 -5.11 5.03
CA ARG A 90 -9.78 -4.91 6.45
C ARG A 90 -10.39 -3.54 6.79
N LEU A 91 -10.66 -2.71 5.78
CA LEU A 91 -11.14 -1.33 5.93
C LEU A 91 -10.34 -0.53 6.97
N ARG A 92 -9.01 -0.65 6.91
CA ARG A 92 -8.07 0.10 7.75
C ARG A 92 -7.70 1.41 7.10
N CYS A 93 -7.34 2.40 7.93
CA CYS A 93 -6.95 3.70 7.45
C CYS A 93 -5.69 3.62 6.57
N GLN A 94 -5.75 4.13 5.34
CA GLN A 94 -4.60 4.12 4.43
C GLN A 94 -3.35 4.85 4.98
N VAL A 95 -3.55 5.77 5.93
CA VAL A 95 -2.46 6.60 6.48
C VAL A 95 -1.71 5.89 7.61
N GLY A 96 -2.42 5.31 8.57
CA GLY A 96 -1.77 4.71 9.75
C GLY A 96 -2.24 3.32 10.12
N PHE A 97 -2.97 2.64 9.24
CA PHE A 97 -3.45 1.26 9.40
C PHE A 97 -4.29 0.98 10.66
N CYS A 98 -4.79 2.02 11.31
CA CYS A 98 -5.72 1.91 12.43
C CYS A 98 -7.16 1.64 11.94
N PRO A 99 -8.10 1.25 12.81
CA PRO A 99 -9.52 1.24 12.45
C PRO A 99 -9.93 2.56 11.79
N ALA A 100 -10.64 2.46 10.65
CA ALA A 100 -11.18 3.63 9.94
C ALA A 100 -12.67 3.85 10.15
N GLU A 101 -13.35 2.88 10.77
CA GLU A 101 -14.78 2.95 11.06
C GLU A 101 -15.10 4.08 12.03
N THR A 102 -16.18 4.79 11.74
CA THR A 102 -16.77 5.84 12.57
C THR A 102 -18.18 5.41 12.96
N ALA A 103 -18.80 6.13 13.90
CA ALA A 103 -20.19 5.88 14.28
C ALA A 103 -21.21 6.01 13.13
N ARG A 104 -20.83 6.68 12.02
CA ARG A 104 -21.70 6.87 10.84
C ARG A 104 -21.27 6.04 9.62
N GLY A 105 -20.23 5.22 9.73
CA GLY A 105 -19.65 4.45 8.62
C GLY A 105 -18.18 4.80 8.37
N TYR A 106 -17.72 4.66 7.13
CA TYR A 106 -16.32 4.88 6.72
C TYR A 106 -16.16 6.15 5.91
N VAL A 107 -15.02 6.83 6.03
CA VAL A 107 -14.70 7.99 5.19
C VAL A 107 -13.77 7.56 4.08
N PHE A 108 -14.18 7.76 2.83
CA PHE A 108 -13.35 7.61 1.63
C PHE A 108 -13.09 9.00 1.03
N LEU A 109 -11.88 9.24 0.55
CA LEU A 109 -11.52 10.50 -0.10
C LEU A 109 -11.36 10.28 -1.60
N ALA A 110 -11.79 11.25 -2.39
CA ALA A 110 -11.56 11.32 -3.83
C ALA A 110 -11.09 12.73 -4.22
N GLY A 111 -10.34 12.85 -5.31
CA GLY A 111 -9.97 14.15 -5.86
C GLY A 111 -11.14 14.80 -6.61
N ALA A 112 -11.25 16.13 -6.61
CA ALA A 112 -12.34 16.82 -7.32
C ALA A 112 -12.34 16.53 -8.84
N ALA A 113 -11.18 16.36 -9.45
CA ALA A 113 -11.07 16.00 -10.87
C ALA A 113 -11.58 14.58 -11.18
N GLU A 114 -11.37 13.65 -10.26
CA GLU A 114 -11.89 12.27 -10.35
C GLU A 114 -13.42 12.31 -10.31
N GLU A 115 -14.00 13.13 -9.42
CA GLU A 115 -15.45 13.26 -9.33
C GLU A 115 -16.07 13.92 -10.55
N LEU A 116 -15.46 14.98 -11.09
CA LEU A 116 -15.94 15.66 -12.30
C LEU A 116 -15.91 14.75 -13.53
N SER A 117 -15.01 13.77 -13.56
CA SER A 117 -14.87 12.81 -14.66
C SER A 117 -15.87 11.64 -14.54
N ARG A 118 -16.53 11.49 -13.39
CA ARG A 118 -17.48 10.42 -13.12
C ARG A 118 -18.83 10.69 -13.80
N ARG A 119 -19.40 9.65 -14.41
CA ARG A 119 -20.79 9.72 -14.90
C ARG A 119 -21.74 9.79 -13.71
N SER A 120 -22.67 10.73 -13.73
CA SER A 120 -23.56 11.05 -12.60
C SER A 120 -24.27 9.82 -12.00
N ASN A 121 -24.59 8.81 -12.82
CA ASN A 121 -25.33 7.60 -12.41
C ASN A 121 -24.47 6.36 -12.10
N GLU A 122 -23.14 6.45 -12.15
CA GLU A 122 -22.28 5.29 -11.86
C GLU A 122 -21.87 5.26 -10.37
N PRO A 123 -21.90 4.09 -9.72
CA PRO A 123 -21.37 3.94 -8.36
C PRO A 123 -19.92 4.40 -8.28
N VAL A 124 -19.54 5.04 -7.17
CA VAL A 124 -18.14 5.40 -6.93
C VAL A 124 -17.32 4.12 -6.75
N ARG A 125 -16.29 3.97 -7.56
CA ARG A 125 -15.30 2.88 -7.46
C ARG A 125 -13.96 3.48 -7.14
N THR A 126 -13.30 2.94 -6.13
CA THR A 126 -12.03 3.49 -5.66
C THR A 126 -11.06 2.39 -5.27
N ALA A 127 -9.79 2.62 -5.61
CA ALA A 127 -8.66 1.87 -5.07
C ALA A 127 -8.05 2.56 -3.83
N GLN A 128 -8.62 3.70 -3.40
CA GLN A 128 -8.17 4.42 -2.22
C GLN A 128 -8.77 3.78 -0.96
N PRO A 129 -7.96 3.28 0.00
CA PRO A 129 -8.50 2.79 1.26
C PRO A 129 -9.08 3.92 2.11
N PRO A 130 -9.98 3.59 3.07
CA PRO A 130 -10.63 4.61 3.87
C PRO A 130 -9.62 5.41 4.70
N VAL A 131 -10.04 6.57 5.20
CA VAL A 131 -9.24 7.44 6.08
C VAL A 131 -9.97 7.60 7.40
N CYS A 132 -9.29 7.32 8.51
CA CYS A 132 -9.86 7.57 9.83
C CYS A 132 -9.93 9.09 10.12
N LEU A 133 -10.82 9.49 11.03
CA LEU A 133 -11.04 10.90 11.37
C LEU A 133 -9.77 11.64 11.82
N LYS A 134 -8.88 10.99 12.58
CA LYS A 134 -7.60 11.60 13.00
C LYS A 134 -6.65 11.91 11.84
N HIS A 135 -6.80 11.24 10.71
CA HIS A 135 -5.91 11.38 9.55
C HIS A 135 -6.58 12.10 8.37
N VAL A 136 -7.88 12.40 8.43
CA VAL A 136 -8.58 13.00 7.30
C VAL A 136 -8.02 14.38 6.95
N ARG A 137 -7.88 15.29 7.94
CA ARG A 137 -7.26 16.61 7.73
C ARG A 137 -5.77 16.53 7.39
N PRO A 138 -4.92 15.77 8.14
CA PRO A 138 -3.53 15.62 7.74
C PRO A 138 -3.36 15.09 6.31
N ALA A 139 -4.20 14.15 5.87
CA ALA A 139 -4.14 13.63 4.50
C ALA A 139 -4.42 14.73 3.47
N LEU A 140 -5.42 15.59 3.70
CA LEU A 140 -5.70 16.73 2.83
C LEU A 140 -4.56 17.73 2.78
N GLU A 141 -4.03 18.13 3.94
CA GLU A 141 -2.98 19.15 4.03
C GLU A 141 -1.69 18.72 3.32
N HIS A 142 -1.34 17.43 3.44
CA HIS A 142 -0.08 16.90 2.95
C HIS A 142 -0.18 16.32 1.53
N CYS A 143 -1.39 16.09 1.00
CA CYS A 143 -1.59 15.63 -0.37
C CYS A 143 -1.85 16.81 -1.32
N PRO A 144 -0.92 17.17 -2.22
CA PRO A 144 -1.11 18.27 -3.16
C PRO A 144 -2.34 18.10 -4.07
N HIS A 145 -2.75 16.87 -4.35
CA HIS A 145 -3.90 16.56 -5.20
C HIS A 145 -5.22 16.88 -4.48
N LEU A 146 -5.36 16.43 -3.24
CA LEU A 146 -6.56 16.69 -2.44
C LEU A 146 -6.68 18.17 -2.00
N ARG A 147 -5.57 18.90 -1.91
CA ARG A 147 -5.60 20.37 -1.69
C ARG A 147 -6.19 21.16 -2.86
N LYS A 148 -6.08 20.66 -4.09
CA LYS A 148 -6.66 21.32 -5.28
C LYS A 148 -8.18 21.18 -5.35
N GLY A 149 -8.74 20.27 -4.57
CA GLY A 149 -10.15 19.96 -4.50
C GLY A 149 -10.33 18.49 -4.14
N HIS A 150 -11.27 18.21 -3.25
CA HIS A 150 -11.55 16.87 -2.76
C HIS A 150 -13.04 16.70 -2.52
N VAL A 151 -13.46 15.44 -2.51
CA VAL A 151 -14.77 15.01 -2.04
C VAL A 151 -14.54 13.97 -0.96
N ALA A 152 -15.27 14.11 0.15
CA ALA A 152 -15.31 13.10 1.19
C ALA A 152 -16.62 12.34 1.09
N TYR A 153 -16.53 11.03 0.95
CA TYR A 153 -17.66 10.12 0.97
C TYR A 153 -17.79 9.51 2.35
N LEU A 154 -18.93 9.73 3.00
CA LEU A 154 -19.32 8.97 4.16
C LEU A 154 -20.13 7.75 3.70
N VAL A 155 -19.59 6.57 3.91
CA VAL A 155 -20.02 5.32 3.31
C VAL A 155 -20.50 4.35 4.37
N ARG A 156 -21.76 3.91 4.30
CA ARG A 156 -22.31 2.91 5.21
C ARG A 156 -22.14 1.48 4.73
N ALA A 157 -22.01 1.27 3.42
CA ALA A 157 -21.80 -0.05 2.85
C ALA A 157 -20.76 -0.02 1.72
N THR A 158 -19.92 -1.05 1.61
CA THR A 158 -19.02 -1.18 0.46
C THR A 158 -18.74 -2.63 0.15
N SER A 159 -18.64 -2.94 -1.13
CA SER A 159 -18.29 -4.27 -1.61
C SER A 159 -16.99 -4.24 -2.40
N VAL A 160 -16.21 -5.31 -2.25
CA VAL A 160 -15.08 -5.62 -3.12
C VAL A 160 -15.63 -5.81 -4.55
N TRP A 161 -15.13 -5.02 -5.50
CA TRP A 161 -15.70 -4.93 -6.86
C TRP A 161 -14.77 -5.51 -7.92
N GLY A 162 -13.47 -5.23 -7.81
CA GLY A 162 -12.49 -5.61 -8.82
C GLY A 162 -11.07 -5.28 -8.41
N VAL A 163 -10.19 -5.24 -9.39
CA VAL A 163 -8.76 -4.97 -9.20
C VAL A 163 -8.22 -4.03 -10.28
N ILE A 164 -7.16 -3.30 -9.94
CA ILE A 164 -6.26 -2.64 -10.89
C ILE A 164 -4.97 -3.46 -10.91
N GLY A 165 -4.30 -3.50 -12.05
CA GLY A 165 -3.11 -4.32 -12.25
C GLY A 165 -2.67 -4.33 -13.70
N SER A 166 -1.78 -5.26 -14.03
CA SER A 166 -1.24 -5.38 -15.38
C SER A 166 -1.84 -6.62 -16.06
N ARG A 167 -2.37 -6.44 -17.26
CA ARG A 167 -2.82 -7.56 -18.09
C ARG A 167 -1.65 -8.09 -18.90
N TYR A 168 -1.49 -9.40 -18.97
CA TYR A 168 -0.42 -10.05 -19.72
C TYR A 168 -0.94 -10.67 -21.02
N ARG A 169 -0.04 -10.76 -22.00
CA ARG A 169 -0.20 -11.59 -23.19
C ARG A 169 1.02 -12.48 -23.38
N LEU A 170 0.85 -13.55 -24.13
CA LEU A 170 1.95 -14.39 -24.60
C LEU A 170 2.37 -13.92 -25.99
N THR A 171 3.66 -13.66 -26.18
CA THR A 171 4.28 -13.36 -27.47
C THR A 171 5.33 -14.40 -27.83
N ALA A 172 5.94 -14.25 -29.01
CA ALA A 172 6.98 -15.17 -29.48
C ALA A 172 8.21 -15.20 -28.55
N THR A 173 8.44 -14.13 -27.79
CA THR A 173 9.59 -13.96 -26.89
C THR A 173 9.28 -14.24 -25.43
N GLY A 174 8.02 -14.47 -25.07
CA GLY A 174 7.63 -14.81 -23.70
C GLY A 174 6.34 -14.13 -23.25
N LEU A 175 6.14 -14.10 -21.94
CA LEU A 175 5.08 -13.31 -21.32
C LEU A 175 5.49 -11.85 -21.28
N GLU A 176 4.57 -10.97 -21.67
CA GLU A 176 4.78 -9.53 -21.59
C GLU A 176 3.50 -8.81 -21.12
N PRO A 177 3.64 -7.70 -20.38
CA PRO A 177 2.50 -6.87 -20.03
C PRO A 177 1.95 -6.17 -21.28
N LEU A 178 0.63 -6.03 -21.35
CA LEU A 178 -0.03 -5.16 -22.32
C LEU A 178 0.28 -3.70 -21.99
N PRO A 179 0.41 -2.84 -23.02
CA PRO A 179 0.56 -1.40 -22.81
C PRO A 179 -0.55 -0.82 -21.93
N VAL A 180 -0.14 0.17 -21.12
CA VAL A 180 -0.94 0.84 -20.10
C VAL A 180 -2.23 1.46 -20.65
N GLU A 181 -2.24 1.89 -21.93
CA GLU A 181 -3.42 2.47 -22.60
C GLU A 181 -4.63 1.51 -22.64
N ASP A 182 -4.38 0.20 -22.66
CA ASP A 182 -5.40 -0.86 -22.65
C ASP A 182 -5.55 -1.56 -21.28
N GLY A 183 -4.72 -1.20 -20.29
CA GLY A 183 -4.45 -2.01 -19.10
C GLY A 183 -4.86 -1.43 -17.73
N ASP A 184 -5.12 -0.12 -17.64
CA ASP A 184 -5.25 0.54 -16.32
C ASP A 184 -6.68 0.68 -15.82
N ALA A 185 -7.70 0.44 -16.65
CA ALA A 185 -9.08 0.48 -16.20
C ALA A 185 -9.31 -0.62 -15.14
N PRO A 186 -9.92 -0.29 -13.99
CA PRO A 186 -10.34 -1.28 -13.01
C PRO A 186 -11.10 -2.45 -13.66
N VAL A 187 -10.63 -3.67 -13.45
CA VAL A 187 -11.26 -4.88 -13.97
C VAL A 187 -12.19 -5.47 -12.91
N PRO A 188 -13.49 -5.64 -13.18
CA PRO A 188 -14.41 -6.23 -12.22
C PRO A 188 -14.08 -7.69 -11.97
N TYR A 189 -14.33 -8.16 -10.76
CA TYR A 189 -14.24 -9.57 -10.46
C TYR A 189 -15.21 -10.42 -11.30
N GLY A 190 -14.74 -11.56 -11.79
CA GLY A 190 -15.48 -12.41 -12.72
C GLY A 190 -15.29 -12.03 -14.19
N HIS A 191 -14.53 -10.99 -14.49
CA HIS A 191 -14.17 -10.66 -15.87
C HIS A 191 -13.38 -11.82 -16.52
N PRO A 192 -13.70 -12.23 -17.76
CA PRO A 192 -13.08 -13.39 -18.41
C PRO A 192 -11.54 -13.31 -18.53
N GLN A 193 -10.99 -12.10 -18.52
CA GLN A 193 -9.55 -11.86 -18.68
C GLN A 193 -8.77 -11.86 -17.36
N LEU A 194 -9.42 -12.02 -16.19
CA LEU A 194 -8.73 -12.06 -14.90
C LEU A 194 -7.71 -13.19 -14.79
N GLY A 195 -7.91 -14.28 -15.55
CA GLY A 195 -6.92 -15.35 -15.65
C GLY A 195 -5.56 -14.86 -16.17
N TRP A 196 -5.51 -13.74 -16.91
CA TRP A 196 -4.30 -13.17 -17.50
C TRP A 196 -3.86 -11.87 -16.80
N PHE A 197 -4.37 -11.61 -15.61
CA PHE A 197 -4.22 -10.33 -14.94
C PHE A 197 -3.41 -10.49 -13.66
N LEU A 198 -2.39 -9.64 -13.51
CA LEU A 198 -1.59 -9.52 -12.29
C LEU A 198 -2.12 -8.33 -11.48
N ALA A 199 -2.94 -8.60 -10.47
CA ALA A 199 -3.57 -7.60 -9.62
C ALA A 199 -2.52 -6.91 -8.72
N SER A 200 -2.61 -5.59 -8.58
CA SER A 200 -1.75 -4.80 -7.71
C SER A 200 -2.51 -3.86 -6.76
N GLN A 201 -3.79 -3.58 -7.03
CA GLN A 201 -4.63 -2.81 -6.12
C GLN A 201 -6.07 -3.33 -6.10
N LEU A 202 -6.65 -3.41 -4.90
CA LEU A 202 -8.05 -3.79 -4.72
C LEU A 202 -8.95 -2.60 -4.98
N VAL A 203 -10.02 -2.79 -5.73
CA VAL A 203 -11.04 -1.78 -5.99
C VAL A 203 -12.32 -2.13 -5.25
N ARG A 204 -12.82 -1.15 -4.49
CA ARG A 204 -14.12 -1.23 -3.84
C ARG A 204 -15.12 -0.36 -4.57
N GLU A 205 -16.35 -0.84 -4.64
CA GLU A 205 -17.52 -0.04 -4.96
C GLU A 205 -18.12 0.49 -3.65
N LEU A 206 -18.35 1.79 -3.58
CA LEU A 206 -19.02 2.45 -2.47
C LEU A 206 -20.53 2.35 -2.68
N ARG A 207 -21.26 1.98 -1.64
CA ARG A 207 -22.72 1.85 -1.63
C ARG A 207 -23.28 2.59 -0.43
N ASP A 208 -24.52 3.08 -0.55
CA ASP A 208 -25.17 3.81 0.55
C ASP A 208 -24.25 4.89 1.15
N TYR A 209 -23.89 5.86 0.30
CA TYR A 209 -22.94 6.92 0.64
C TYR A 209 -23.53 8.30 0.39
N GLU A 210 -22.99 9.28 1.10
CA GLU A 210 -23.25 10.70 0.90
C GLU A 210 -21.92 11.45 0.78
N ALA A 211 -21.89 12.47 -0.09
CA ALA A 211 -20.79 13.42 -0.12
C ALA A 211 -20.99 14.41 1.04
N VAL A 212 -19.96 14.63 1.84
CA VAL A 212 -20.03 15.45 3.05
C VAL A 212 -18.90 16.48 3.10
N ASP A 213 -19.15 17.58 3.80
CA ASP A 213 -18.08 18.45 4.25
C ASP A 213 -17.35 17.81 5.45
N LEU A 214 -16.03 17.90 5.47
CA LEU A 214 -15.23 17.30 6.54
C LEU A 214 -15.45 17.97 7.90
N ASN A 215 -15.85 19.24 7.92
CA ASN A 215 -16.17 19.93 9.17
C ASN A 215 -17.36 19.27 9.88
N ASP A 216 -18.33 18.75 9.12
CA ASP A 216 -19.52 18.08 9.65
C ASP A 216 -19.20 16.70 10.24
N LEU A 217 -18.12 16.05 9.78
CA LEU A 217 -17.66 14.76 10.30
C LEU A 217 -17.00 14.86 11.67
N GLU A 218 -16.27 15.96 11.93
CA GLU A 218 -15.52 16.16 13.17
C GLU A 218 -16.40 16.60 14.33
N SER A 219 -17.44 17.40 14.08
CA SER A 219 -18.43 17.79 15.08
C SER A 219 -19.16 16.57 15.68
N ALA A 220 -19.40 15.54 14.87
CA ALA A 220 -19.97 14.28 15.31
C ALA A 220 -19.01 13.47 16.18
N ALA A 221 -17.71 13.44 15.83
CA ALA A 221 -16.68 12.69 16.54
C ALA A 221 -16.42 13.22 17.95
N GLN A 222 -16.37 14.55 18.10
CA GLN A 222 -16.18 15.22 19.39
C GLN A 222 -17.37 15.01 20.34
N THR A 223 -18.58 14.88 19.79
CA THR A 223 -19.79 14.58 20.57
C THR A 223 -19.78 13.15 21.11
N THR A 224 -19.29 12.19 20.32
CA THR A 224 -19.17 10.78 20.76
C THR A 224 -18.03 10.57 21.77
N ASP A 225 -16.89 11.24 21.61
CA ASP A 225 -15.75 11.13 22.54
C ASP A 225 -16.09 11.72 23.92
N ARG A 226 -16.81 12.86 23.96
CA ARG A 226 -17.34 13.46 25.20
C ARG A 226 -18.33 12.55 25.94
N ARG A 227 -19.10 11.73 25.22
CA ARG A 227 -20.02 10.75 25.83
C ARG A 227 -19.33 9.47 26.30
N ARG A 228 -18.16 9.14 25.74
CA ARG A 228 -17.43 7.90 26.02
C ARG A 228 -16.33 8.07 27.08
N ARG A 229 -15.91 9.29 27.37
CA ARG A 229 -14.97 9.59 28.44
C ARG A 229 -15.69 9.49 29.80
N PRO A 230 -15.33 8.55 30.69
CA PRO A 230 -15.85 8.55 32.05
C PRO A 230 -15.36 9.82 32.78
N PRO A 231 -16.06 10.30 33.82
CA PRO A 231 -15.55 11.38 34.65
C PRO A 231 -14.16 11.00 35.15
N VAL A 232 -13.21 11.92 35.07
CA VAL A 232 -11.92 11.76 35.74
C VAL A 232 -12.21 11.90 37.23
N ASP A 233 -12.42 10.79 37.92
CA ASP A 233 -12.28 10.77 39.37
C ASP A 233 -10.80 11.02 39.67
N SER A 234 -10.54 12.11 40.37
CA SER A 234 -9.23 12.41 40.95
C SER A 234 -8.70 11.17 41.68
N PRO A 235 -7.44 10.76 41.45
CA PRO A 235 -6.92 9.59 42.13
C PRO A 235 -6.92 9.84 43.65
N PRO A 236 -7.39 8.88 44.47
CA PRO A 236 -7.21 8.97 45.91
C PRO A 236 -5.71 8.97 46.24
N ALA A 237 -5.34 9.71 47.27
CA ALA A 237 -3.96 9.84 47.73
C ALA A 237 -3.32 8.46 47.98
N PRO A 238 -2.02 8.27 47.69
CA PRO A 238 -1.36 6.98 47.87
C PRO A 238 -1.32 6.59 49.35
N GLU A 239 -1.82 5.39 49.66
CA GLU A 239 -1.66 4.76 50.97
C GLU A 239 -0.20 4.32 51.19
N PRO A 240 0.31 4.38 52.43
CA PRO A 240 1.70 4.03 52.73
C PRO A 240 1.95 2.52 52.60
N LEU A 241 3.04 2.18 51.93
CA LEU A 241 3.56 0.83 51.69
C LEU A 241 3.73 0.05 53.01
N ARG A 242 3.07 -1.11 53.12
CA ARG A 242 3.37 -2.11 54.14
C ARG A 242 4.59 -2.94 53.72
N THR A 243 5.64 -2.85 54.51
CA THR A 243 6.84 -3.68 54.44
C THR A 243 6.48 -5.14 54.74
N VAL A 244 6.77 -6.04 53.81
CA VAL A 244 6.74 -7.49 54.06
C VAL A 244 8.18 -7.97 54.12
N HIS A 245 8.62 -8.38 55.29
CA HIS A 245 9.90 -9.06 55.49
C HIS A 245 9.75 -10.51 55.00
N HIS A 246 10.61 -10.93 54.07
CA HIS A 246 10.84 -12.36 53.82
C HIS A 246 12.30 -12.70 54.06
N GLU A 247 12.44 -13.70 54.93
CA GLU A 247 13.63 -14.28 55.53
C GLU A 247 14.44 -15.09 54.52
N THR A 248 15.77 -14.91 54.53
CA THR A 248 16.77 -15.64 53.74
C THR A 248 17.43 -16.76 54.52
N ALA A 249 17.61 -17.94 53.90
CA ALA A 249 18.75 -18.88 54.11
C ALA A 249 18.71 -20.02 53.05
N PRO A 250 19.79 -20.81 52.81
CA PRO A 250 21.02 -20.41 52.12
C PRO A 250 21.41 -21.34 50.94
N LEU A 251 22.50 -20.93 50.27
CA LEU A 251 23.14 -21.45 49.05
C LEU A 251 23.63 -22.91 49.08
N THR A 252 23.59 -23.57 47.93
CA THR A 252 24.54 -24.64 47.54
C THR A 252 24.89 -24.54 46.05
N MET A 253 26.20 -24.54 45.75
CA MET A 253 26.80 -24.56 44.40
C MET A 253 27.23 -26.00 44.05
N PRO A 254 27.37 -26.31 42.76
CA PRO A 254 28.58 -27.01 42.34
C PRO A 254 29.33 -26.33 41.19
N ARG A 255 30.62 -26.67 41.14
CA ARG A 255 31.72 -26.10 40.36
C ARG A 255 31.78 -26.60 38.90
N THR A 256 32.17 -25.66 38.03
CA THR A 256 33.14 -25.66 36.91
C THR A 256 33.16 -26.78 35.86
N GLU A 257 33.18 -26.37 34.58
CA GLU A 257 34.34 -26.63 33.70
C GLU A 257 34.41 -25.65 32.50
N ASN A 258 35.64 -25.26 32.15
CA ASN A 258 36.05 -24.38 31.07
C ASN A 258 36.34 -25.18 29.80
N VAL A 259 36.06 -24.64 28.60
CA VAL A 259 36.91 -24.87 27.41
C VAL A 259 37.05 -23.56 26.61
N ARG A 260 38.28 -23.33 26.15
CA ARG A 260 38.83 -22.13 25.49
C ARG A 260 38.78 -22.24 23.95
N HIS A 261 38.79 -21.05 23.32
CA HIS A 261 39.53 -20.59 22.13
C HIS A 261 39.37 -21.28 20.76
N GLY A 262 39.28 -20.43 19.74
CA GLY A 262 39.56 -20.72 18.33
C GLY A 262 39.38 -19.47 17.47
N ASP A 263 40.47 -18.70 17.31
CA ASP A 263 40.61 -17.59 16.37
C ASP A 263 40.57 -18.06 14.91
N GLY A 264 40.19 -17.17 13.99
CA GLY A 264 40.26 -17.41 12.54
C GLY A 264 39.94 -16.17 11.72
N GLU A 265 40.97 -15.37 11.43
CA GLU A 265 40.99 -14.34 10.39
C GLU A 265 40.98 -14.97 8.99
N GLY A 266 40.41 -14.27 8.01
CA GLY A 266 40.36 -14.73 6.62
C GLY A 266 39.78 -13.66 5.68
N GLU A 267 40.64 -12.75 5.26
CA GLU A 267 40.48 -11.81 4.15
C GLU A 267 40.58 -12.51 2.78
N GLY A 268 39.85 -12.03 1.78
CA GLY A 268 39.88 -12.57 0.42
C GLY A 268 38.94 -11.86 -0.54
N GLU A 269 39.38 -10.72 -1.08
CA GLU A 269 38.87 -10.14 -2.33
C GLU A 269 39.20 -11.05 -3.51
N ALA A 270 38.22 -11.29 -4.39
CA ALA A 270 38.48 -11.67 -5.77
C ALA A 270 37.35 -11.16 -6.68
N ASP A 271 37.74 -10.16 -7.47
CA ASP A 271 37.15 -9.64 -8.71
C ASP A 271 36.79 -10.75 -9.70
N LEU A 272 35.57 -10.76 -10.24
CA LEU A 272 35.24 -11.42 -11.52
C LEU A 272 34.03 -10.74 -12.21
N GLY A 273 34.32 -10.09 -13.34
CA GLY A 273 33.60 -10.40 -14.57
C GLY A 273 32.50 -9.43 -14.99
N SER A 274 32.91 -8.35 -15.64
CA SER A 274 32.12 -7.58 -16.60
C SER A 274 31.54 -8.51 -17.69
N GLY A 275 30.23 -8.73 -17.62
CA GLY A 275 29.45 -9.51 -18.58
C GLY A 275 28.28 -8.71 -19.13
N ARG A 276 28.49 -8.12 -20.31
CA ARG A 276 27.53 -7.95 -21.42
C ARG A 276 26.09 -7.57 -21.05
N ARG A 277 25.75 -6.30 -21.30
CA ARG A 277 24.37 -5.74 -21.32
C ARG A 277 23.44 -6.64 -22.15
N GLU A 278 22.60 -7.38 -21.45
CA GLU A 278 21.45 -8.06 -22.00
C GLU A 278 20.29 -7.05 -22.06
N ALA A 279 19.52 -7.11 -23.14
CA ALA A 279 18.55 -6.11 -23.52
C ALA A 279 17.48 -5.87 -22.43
N ASP A 280 17.31 -4.60 -22.08
CA ASP A 280 16.17 -3.90 -21.49
C ASP A 280 14.92 -4.75 -21.16
N SER A 281 15.05 -5.62 -20.15
CA SER A 281 13.92 -6.34 -19.58
C SER A 281 13.27 -5.47 -18.50
N MET A 282 12.08 -4.93 -18.80
CA MET A 282 11.29 -4.22 -17.80
C MET A 282 10.95 -5.19 -16.66
N SER A 283 11.32 -4.82 -15.44
CA SER A 283 10.92 -5.59 -14.26
C SER A 283 9.42 -5.40 -13.99
N VAL A 284 8.74 -6.36 -13.32
CA VAL A 284 7.37 -6.15 -12.82
C VAL A 284 7.34 -4.91 -11.94
N PHE A 285 8.45 -4.57 -11.27
CA PHE A 285 8.59 -3.32 -10.52
C PHE A 285 8.47 -2.08 -11.39
N GLU A 286 8.91 -2.08 -12.64
CA GLU A 286 8.61 -1.00 -13.58
C GLU A 286 7.16 -1.08 -14.06
N ALA A 287 6.60 -2.26 -14.32
CA ALA A 287 5.20 -2.39 -14.72
C ALA A 287 4.19 -2.01 -13.61
N THR A 288 4.47 -2.36 -12.35
CA THR A 288 3.64 -2.08 -11.16
C THR A 288 4.05 -0.81 -10.43
N GLY A 289 5.32 -0.39 -10.50
CA GLY A 289 5.81 0.92 -10.03
C GLY A 289 5.51 2.06 -11.00
N LYS A 290 5.17 1.77 -12.27
CA LYS A 290 4.52 2.72 -13.19
C LYS A 290 3.01 2.86 -12.93
N MET A 291 2.47 2.23 -11.87
CA MET A 291 1.09 2.42 -11.38
C MET A 291 0.97 3.36 -10.16
N PRO A 292 1.25 4.67 -10.28
CA PRO A 292 0.83 5.68 -9.34
C PRO A 292 -0.68 5.93 -9.34
N TYR A 293 -1.14 6.18 -8.12
CA TYR A 293 -2.31 6.99 -7.76
C TYR A 293 -2.56 8.16 -8.76
N ASP A 294 -3.85 8.36 -9.06
CA ASP A 294 -4.50 9.41 -9.87
C ASP A 294 -4.57 9.22 -11.41
N PHE A 295 -5.77 8.86 -11.85
CA PHE A 295 -6.30 9.00 -13.22
C PHE A 295 -6.59 10.46 -13.58
N SER A 296 -5.58 11.34 -13.60
CA SER A 296 -5.80 12.73 -14.05
C SER A 296 -5.28 12.95 -15.48
N PRO A 297 -6.05 13.60 -16.38
CA PRO A 297 -5.58 14.02 -17.71
C PRO A 297 -4.30 14.90 -17.69
N ALA A 298 -4.00 15.53 -16.55
CA ALA A 298 -2.75 16.25 -16.34
C ALA A 298 -1.51 15.33 -16.35
N ARG A 299 -1.67 14.02 -16.10
CA ARG A 299 -0.59 13.05 -16.15
C ARG A 299 -0.23 12.62 -17.58
N LEU A 300 -1.23 12.45 -18.47
CA LEU A 300 -1.02 12.18 -19.89
C LEU A 300 -0.14 13.28 -20.51
N ARG A 301 -0.46 14.55 -20.20
CA ARG A 301 0.33 15.71 -20.62
C ARG A 301 1.74 15.74 -20.05
N CYS A 302 1.97 15.23 -18.85
CA CYS A 302 3.32 15.14 -18.28
C CYS A 302 4.16 13.98 -18.85
N MET A 303 3.51 12.91 -19.32
CA MET A 303 4.18 11.81 -20.01
C MET A 303 4.53 12.19 -21.46
N GLU A 304 3.60 12.81 -22.20
CA GLU A 304 3.85 13.38 -23.53
C GLU A 304 5.02 14.39 -23.51
N LEU A 305 5.02 15.31 -22.52
CA LEU A 305 6.09 16.31 -22.38
C LEU A 305 7.45 15.67 -22.03
N ALA A 306 7.47 14.54 -21.30
CA ALA A 306 8.71 13.84 -20.97
C ALA A 306 9.28 13.08 -22.19
N GLU A 307 8.42 12.56 -23.07
CA GLU A 307 8.83 11.97 -24.35
C GLU A 307 9.32 13.03 -25.34
N GLU A 308 8.63 14.17 -25.44
CA GLU A 308 9.06 15.30 -26.29
C GLU A 308 10.42 15.88 -25.86
N LEU A 309 10.66 16.02 -24.56
CA LEU A 309 11.95 16.49 -24.03
C LEU A 309 13.07 15.47 -24.22
N SER A 310 12.76 14.17 -24.09
CA SER A 310 13.73 13.09 -24.34
C SER A 310 14.11 12.96 -25.83
N ALA A 311 13.19 13.31 -26.73
CA ALA A 311 13.46 13.37 -28.18
C ALA A 311 14.29 14.61 -28.58
N GLN A 312 14.32 15.66 -27.75
CA GLN A 312 15.10 16.88 -27.97
C GLN A 312 16.54 16.80 -27.45
N ASP A 313 16.85 15.84 -26.57
CA ASP A 313 18.17 15.64 -25.96
C ASP A 313 19.12 14.71 -26.74
N LEU A 314 18.78 14.33 -27.97
CA LEU A 314 19.74 13.65 -28.86
C LEU A 314 20.70 14.69 -29.46
N PRO A 315 22.03 14.57 -29.25
CA PRO A 315 22.97 15.46 -29.91
C PRO A 315 22.92 15.21 -31.42
N ALA A 316 22.68 16.28 -32.18
CA ALA A 316 22.87 16.26 -33.62
C ALA A 316 24.31 15.84 -33.93
N THR A 317 24.47 14.72 -34.63
CA THR A 317 25.72 14.24 -35.22
C THR A 317 26.29 15.22 -36.22
#